data_AF-A0A933UN13-F1
#
_entry.id   AF-A0A933UN13-F1
#
_cell.length_a   1.000
_cell.length_b   1.000
_cell.length_c   1.000
_cell.angle_alpha   90.00
_cell.angle_beta   90.00
_cell.angle_gamma   90.00
#
_symmetry.space_group_name_H-M   'P 1'
#
loop_
_entity.id
_entity.type
_entity.pdbx_description
1 polymer ?
#
loop_
_entity_poly.entity_id
_entity_poly.type
_entity_poly.pdbx_seq_one_letter_code
_entity_poly.pdbx_strand_id
1 'polypeptide(L)'
;AGMPGSRRFDDLRRDPRVAIHSGSDDPHEWSGDAKVSGTAVELTDPQVHAAYRASLDQVPPGPFELFRIDVDEATLVRLSDDREALVVETWRPGRPVLRIRRS
;
A
#
# COMPACT_ATOMS: atom_id res chain seq x y z
N ALA A 1 4.15 -10.00 -3.54
CA ALA A 1 5.24 -10.88 -3.99
C ALA A 1 6.07 -10.18 -5.06
N GLY A 2 7.32 -10.61 -5.29
CA GLY A 2 8.14 -10.05 -6.35
C GLY A 2 9.41 -10.83 -6.65
N MET A 3 10.24 -10.24 -7.53
CA MET A 3 11.51 -10.81 -7.96
C MET A 3 12.44 -11.09 -6.77
N PRO A 4 12.92 -12.34 -6.63
CA PRO A 4 13.91 -12.69 -5.61
C PRO A 4 15.20 -11.87 -5.72
N GLY A 5 15.79 -11.50 -4.57
CA GLY A 5 17.06 -10.76 -4.51
C GLY A 5 16.95 -9.33 -5.04
N SER A 6 15.74 -8.77 -5.11
CA SER A 6 15.56 -7.38 -5.52
C SER A 6 15.98 -6.42 -4.40
N ARG A 7 16.63 -5.32 -4.76
CA ARG A 7 17.13 -4.33 -3.79
C ARG A 7 16.05 -3.81 -2.84
N ARG A 8 14.81 -3.64 -3.33
CA ARG A 8 13.67 -3.24 -2.48
C ARG A 8 13.41 -4.21 -1.33
N PHE A 9 13.64 -5.50 -1.52
CA PHE A 9 13.42 -6.50 -0.47
C PHE A 9 14.59 -6.53 0.51
N ASP A 10 15.82 -6.30 0.03
CA ASP A 10 16.96 -6.08 0.92
C ASP A 10 16.78 -4.82 1.78
N ASP A 11 16.24 -3.75 1.18
CA ASP A 11 15.92 -2.52 1.88
C ASP A 11 14.84 -2.76 2.95
N LEU A 12 13.77 -3.52 2.64
CA LEU A 12 12.71 -3.84 3.61
C LEU A 12 13.20 -4.76 4.75
N ARG A 13 14.16 -5.66 4.51
CA ARG A 13 14.79 -6.44 5.59
C ARG A 13 15.65 -5.57 6.50
N ARG A 14 16.25 -4.51 5.97
CA ARG A 14 17.06 -3.56 6.73
C ARG A 14 16.21 -2.55 7.50
N ASP A 15 15.15 -2.03 6.89
CA ASP A 15 14.18 -1.12 7.48
C ASP A 15 12.77 -1.49 6.97
N PRO A 16 11.91 -2.09 7.82
CA PRO A 16 10.64 -2.64 7.37
C PRO A 16 9.57 -1.56 7.14
N ARG A 17 9.86 -0.28 7.40
CA ARG A 17 8.89 0.80 7.21
C ARG A 17 8.66 1.05 5.72
N VAL A 18 7.39 1.08 5.31
CA VAL A 18 7.02 1.30 3.91
C VAL A 18 5.87 2.30 3.78
N ALA A 19 5.86 3.02 2.67
CA ALA A 19 4.72 3.77 2.19
C ALA A 19 4.46 3.43 0.72
N ILE A 20 3.21 3.12 0.39
CA ILE A 20 2.72 2.78 -0.94
C ILE A 20 1.76 3.88 -1.36
N HIS A 21 2.03 4.50 -2.50
CA HIS A 21 1.18 5.54 -3.08
C HIS A 21 0.38 4.94 -4.24
N SER A 22 -0.85 5.40 -4.43
CA SER A 22 -1.60 5.11 -5.66
C SER A 22 -0.79 5.62 -6.85
N GLY A 23 -0.71 4.79 -7.90
CA GLY A 23 -0.24 5.23 -9.20
C GLY A 23 -1.39 5.90 -9.93
N SER A 24 -1.83 7.06 -9.45
CA SER A 24 -2.89 7.82 -10.11
C SER A 24 -2.34 8.35 -11.43
N ASP A 25 -3.04 8.07 -12.52
CA ASP A 25 -2.78 8.74 -13.78
C ASP A 25 -2.97 10.26 -13.59
N ASP A 26 -2.43 11.07 -14.49
CA ASP A 26 -2.65 12.53 -14.53
C ASP A 26 -3.74 12.88 -15.56
N PRO A 27 -5.04 12.66 -15.28
CA PRO A 27 -6.11 13.11 -16.14
C PRO A 27 -6.56 14.53 -15.77
N HIS A 28 -7.23 15.16 -16.73
CA HIS A 28 -7.93 16.44 -16.56
C HIS A 28 -8.93 16.45 -15.36
N GLU A 29 -9.31 15.28 -14.87
CA GLU A 29 -10.23 15.03 -13.76
C GLU A 29 -9.57 14.16 -12.67
N TRP A 30 -8.53 14.68 -12.02
CA TRP A 30 -7.96 14.04 -10.83
C TRP A 30 -9.04 13.80 -9.77
N SER A 31 -9.24 12.52 -9.42
CA SER A 31 -10.24 12.06 -8.45
C SER A 31 -9.69 11.93 -7.04
N GLY A 32 -8.37 11.93 -6.89
CA GLY A 32 -7.66 11.85 -5.61
C GLY A 32 -6.47 10.88 -5.65
N ASP A 33 -5.72 10.89 -4.55
CA ASP A 33 -4.60 9.99 -4.29
C ASP A 33 -4.79 9.27 -2.96
N ALA A 34 -4.39 8.00 -2.95
CA ALA A 34 -4.32 7.19 -1.74
C ALA A 34 -2.86 6.91 -1.37
N LYS A 35 -2.58 6.90 -0.08
CA LYS A 35 -1.31 6.44 0.48
C LYS A 35 -1.60 5.47 1.62
N VAL A 36 -0.92 4.34 1.62
CA VAL A 36 -0.92 3.38 2.73
C VAL A 36 0.49 3.32 3.28
N SER A 37 0.65 3.41 4.59
CA SER A 37 1.94 3.19 5.24
C SER A 37 1.83 2.15 6.34
N GLY A 38 2.92 1.43 6.57
CA GLY A 38 2.93 0.32 7.50
C GLY A 38 4.30 -0.31 7.65
N THR A 39 4.27 -1.52 8.21
CA THR A 39 5.45 -2.33 8.45
C THR A 39 5.40 -3.59 7.58
N ALA A 40 6.46 -3.82 6.80
CA ALA A 40 6.62 -5.00 5.98
C ALA A 40 7.14 -6.18 6.81
N VAL A 41 6.45 -7.31 6.72
CA VAL A 41 6.81 -8.56 7.37
C VAL A 41 7.12 -9.59 6.30
N GLU A 42 8.36 -10.07 6.27
CA GLU A 42 8.75 -11.14 5.35
C GLU A 42 8.04 -12.44 5.73
N LEU A 43 7.41 -13.07 4.75
CA LEU A 43 6.76 -14.36 4.90
C LEU A 43 7.63 -15.41 4.22
N THR A 44 8.23 -16.30 5.00
CA THR A 44 9.13 -17.37 4.51
C THR A 44 8.53 -18.77 4.62
N ASP A 45 7.39 -18.91 5.29
CA ASP A 45 6.71 -20.19 5.48
C ASP A 45 6.24 -20.77 4.13
N PRO A 46 6.71 -21.97 3.74
CA PRO A 46 6.30 -22.64 2.51
C PRO A 46 4.80 -22.85 2.38
N GLN A 47 4.08 -23.08 3.48
CA GLN A 47 2.63 -23.25 3.46
C GLN A 47 1.92 -21.93 3.11
N VAL A 48 2.41 -20.81 3.64
CA VAL A 48 1.89 -19.47 3.31
C VAL A 48 2.18 -19.12 1.85
N HIS A 49 3.37 -19.47 1.34
CA HIS A 49 3.71 -19.31 -0.07
C HIS A 49 2.81 -20.12 -0.99
N ALA A 50 2.55 -21.38 -0.65
CA ALA A 50 1.66 -22.25 -1.40
C ALA A 50 0.22 -21.71 -1.41
N ALA A 51 -0.28 -21.26 -0.26
CA ALA A 51 -1.61 -20.65 -0.14
C ALA A 51 -1.72 -19.36 -0.96
N TYR A 52 -0.74 -18.46 -0.87
CA TYR A 52 -0.68 -17.25 -1.68
C TYR A 52 -0.65 -17.58 -3.18
N ARG A 53 0.13 -18.57 -3.59
CA ARG A 53 0.18 -19.01 -4.99
C ARG A 53 -1.18 -19.53 -5.47
N ALA A 54 -1.87 -20.31 -4.64
CA ALA A 54 -3.18 -20.86 -4.96
C ALA A 54 -4.29 -19.80 -5.03
N SER A 55 -4.10 -18.62 -4.41
CA SER A 55 -5.08 -17.53 -4.45
C SER A 55 -4.93 -16.59 -5.65
N LEU A 56 -3.93 -16.78 -6.52
CA LEU A 56 -3.72 -15.93 -7.69
C LEU A 56 -4.41 -16.51 -8.91
N ASP A 57 -5.14 -15.66 -9.65
CA ASP A 57 -5.70 -16.05 -10.96
C ASP A 57 -4.61 -16.46 -11.96
N GLN A 58 -3.45 -15.81 -11.87
CA GLN A 58 -2.26 -16.13 -12.66
C GLN A 58 -1.07 -16.38 -11.74
N VAL A 59 -0.57 -17.60 -11.78
CA VAL A 59 0.56 -18.04 -10.96
C VAL A 59 1.88 -17.55 -11.58
N PRO A 60 2.69 -16.75 -10.86
CA PRO A 60 4.00 -16.33 -11.35
C PRO A 60 4.91 -17.55 -11.55
N PRO A 61 5.62 -17.65 -12.69
CA PRO A 61 6.59 -18.71 -12.89
C PRO A 61 7.77 -18.52 -11.93
N GLY A 62 8.30 -19.64 -11.41
CA GLY A 62 9.48 -19.63 -10.56
C GLY A 62 9.24 -19.16 -9.11
N PRO A 63 10.32 -19.03 -8.32
CA PRO A 63 10.27 -18.56 -6.93
C PRO A 63 9.95 -17.07 -6.85
N PHE A 64 9.38 -16.65 -5.72
CA PHE A 64 9.14 -15.24 -5.40
C PHE A 64 9.46 -14.97 -3.94
N GLU A 65 9.79 -13.72 -3.63
CA GLU A 65 9.84 -13.23 -2.24
C GLU A 65 8.48 -12.61 -1.90
N LEU A 66 8.02 -12.83 -0.66
CA LEU A 66 6.68 -12.46 -0.20
C LEU A 66 6.77 -11.67 1.09
N PHE A 67 6.12 -10.51 1.11
CA PHE A 67 5.97 -9.67 2.29
C PHE A 67 4.49 -9.36 2.48
N ARG A 68 4.03 -9.38 3.73
CA ARG A 68 2.76 -8.81 4.17
C ARG A 68 3.01 -7.39 4.67
N ILE A 69 2.12 -6.46 4.37
CA ILE A 69 2.16 -5.12 4.97
C ILE A 69 1.14 -5.07 6.09
N ASP A 70 1.62 -4.89 7.32
CA ASP A 70 0.78 -4.57 8.46
C ASP A 70 0.53 -3.05 8.41
N VAL A 71 -0.70 -2.67 8.10
CA VAL A 71 -1.05 -1.27 7.81
C VAL A 71 -1.22 -0.47 9.09
N ASP A 72 -0.43 0.60 9.21
CA ASP A 72 -0.45 1.54 10.34
C ASP A 72 -1.28 2.81 10.06
N GLU A 73 -1.37 3.21 8.79
CA GLU A 73 -2.12 4.38 8.34
C GLU A 73 -2.57 4.23 6.89
N ALA A 74 -3.78 4.72 6.59
CA ALA A 74 -4.22 5.00 5.24
C ALA A 74 -4.65 6.47 5.14
N THR A 75 -4.19 7.17 4.11
CA THR A 75 -4.56 8.56 3.84
C THR A 75 -5.14 8.67 2.43
N LEU A 76 -6.29 9.33 2.31
CA LEU A 76 -6.91 9.73 1.06
C LEU A 76 -6.81 11.25 0.93
N VAL A 77 -6.40 11.72 -0.23
CA VAL A 77 -6.37 13.14 -0.60
C VAL A 77 -7.22 13.31 -1.85
N ARG A 78 -8.11 14.28 -1.86
CA ARG A 78 -8.98 14.57 -3.01
C ARG A 78 -9.45 16.01 -2.99
N LEU A 79 -10.05 16.47 -4.08
CA LEU A 79 -10.82 17.70 -4.05
C LEU A 79 -12.18 17.47 -3.35
N SER A 80 -12.70 18.52 -2.74
CA SER A 80 -14.11 18.56 -2.33
C SER A 80 -15.04 18.52 -3.55
N ASP A 81 -16.31 18.21 -3.33
CA ASP A 81 -17.30 18.05 -4.41
C ASP A 81 -17.49 19.34 -5.21
N ASP A 82 -17.39 20.51 -4.55
CA ASP A 82 -17.37 21.84 -5.14
C ASP A 82 -16.01 22.23 -5.76
N ARG A 83 -14.97 21.41 -5.56
CA ARG A 83 -13.57 21.62 -5.99
C ARG A 83 -12.89 22.87 -5.42
N GLU A 84 -13.45 23.47 -4.38
CA GLU A 84 -12.92 24.68 -3.73
C GLU A 84 -11.93 24.38 -2.58
N ALA A 85 -11.70 23.11 -2.27
CA ALA A 85 -10.78 22.72 -1.20
C ALA A 85 -10.14 21.35 -1.43
N LEU A 86 -8.96 21.17 -0.83
CA LEU A 86 -8.35 19.87 -0.62
C LEU A 86 -8.96 19.23 0.63
N VAL A 87 -9.46 18.00 0.48
CA VAL A 87 -9.94 17.16 1.57
C VAL A 87 -8.92 16.05 1.80
N VAL A 88 -8.42 15.97 3.03
CA VAL A 88 -7.48 14.94 3.48
C VAL A 88 -8.16 14.12 4.57
N GLU A 89 -8.26 12.82 4.35
CA GLU A 89 -8.87 11.86 5.26
C GLU A 89 -7.82 10.84 5.68
N THR A 90 -7.54 10.73 6.98
CA THR A 90 -6.53 9.83 7.54
C THR A 90 -7.18 8.84 8.50
N TRP A 91 -7.01 7.55 8.21
CA TRP A 91 -7.39 6.44 9.06
C TRP A 91 -6.16 5.83 9.74
N ARG A 92 -6.33 5.40 10.99
CA ARG A 92 -5.39 4.58 11.75
C ARG A 92 -6.17 3.54 12.56
N PRO A 93 -5.64 2.32 12.79
CA PRO A 93 -6.30 1.32 13.62
C PRO A 93 -6.72 1.86 14.99
N GLY A 94 -7.96 1.53 15.40
CA GLY A 94 -8.52 1.92 16.70
C GLY A 94 -8.83 3.41 16.87
N ARG A 95 -8.71 4.23 15.83
CA ARG A 95 -9.02 5.67 15.87
C ARG A 95 -10.15 6.02 14.90
N PRO A 96 -10.99 7.03 15.22
CA PRO A 96 -11.90 7.59 14.24
C PRO A 96 -11.09 8.22 13.09
N VAL A 97 -11.67 8.26 11.90
CA VAL A 97 -11.07 8.91 10.74
C VAL A 97 -10.92 10.40 11.02
N LEU A 98 -9.71 10.92 10.87
CA LEU A 98 -9.43 12.34 10.92
C LEU A 98 -9.68 12.94 9.53
N ARG A 99 -10.51 13.98 9.45
CA ARG A 99 -10.76 14.71 8.21
C ARG A 99 -10.34 16.17 8.35
N ILE A 100 -9.52 16.63 7.42
CA ILE A 100 -9.04 18.01 7.33
C ILE A 100 -9.46 18.57 5.97
N ARG A 101 -10.02 19.78 5.96
CA ARG A 101 -10.31 20.57 4.75
C ARG A 101 -9.36 21.75 4.69
N ARG A 102 -8.75 22.00 3.53
CA ARG A 102 -7.84 23.14 3.28
C ARG A 102 -8.27 23.89 2.01
N SER A 103 -8.50 25.19 2.13
CA SER A 103 -8.77 26.13 1.03
C SER A 103 -7.50 26.87 0.61
#